data_AF-A0A1G2V8J2-F1
#
_entry.id   AF-A0A1G2V8J2-F1
#
_cell.length_a   1.000
_cell.length_b   1.000
_cell.length_c   1.000
_cell.angle_alpha   90.00
_cell.angle_beta   90.00
_cell.angle_gamma   90.00
#
_symmetry.space_group_name_H-M   'P 1'
#
loop_
_entity.id
_entity.type
_entity.pdbx_description
1 polymer ?
#
loop_
_entity_poly.entity_id
_entity_poly.type
_entity_poly.pdbx_seq_one_letter_code
_entity_poly.pdbx_strand_id
1 'polypeptide(L)'
;MSSNTNNEIKSKVMRRVYIVSYIRRALSPMALKLYAVVFLLWGIGRQVFVAKVIENAPSFSSPLADLHFFTNAFLGTEFLVQILVLGCAMAVLCFATDLVFRRQSALVASF
;
A
#
# COMPACT_ATOMS: atom_id res chain seq x y z
N MET A 1 50.32 -15.04 -3.93
CA MET A 1 49.68 -14.09 -2.99
C MET A 1 48.68 -13.11 -3.66
N SER A 2 48.19 -13.34 -4.89
CA SER A 2 47.39 -12.34 -5.66
C SER A 2 45.88 -12.65 -5.76
N SER A 3 45.44 -13.86 -5.40
CA SER A 3 44.04 -14.31 -5.51
C SER A 3 43.11 -13.71 -4.46
N ASN A 4 43.60 -13.45 -3.25
CA ASN A 4 42.79 -12.94 -2.14
C ASN A 4 42.31 -11.49 -2.37
N THR A 5 43.19 -10.62 -2.86
CA THR A 5 42.87 -9.21 -3.17
C THR A 5 41.81 -9.06 -4.25
N ASN A 6 41.87 -9.91 -5.28
CA ASN A 6 40.90 -9.91 -6.38
C ASN A 6 39.50 -10.35 -5.89
N ASN A 7 39.45 -11.33 -4.97
CA ASN A 7 38.22 -11.78 -4.35
C ASN A 7 37.60 -10.72 -3.40
N GLU A 8 38.42 -9.99 -2.64
CA GLU A 8 37.92 -8.91 -1.78
C GLU A 8 37.29 -7.76 -2.59
N ILE A 9 37.95 -7.33 -3.67
CA ILE A 9 37.43 -6.29 -4.57
C ILE A 9 36.13 -6.77 -5.20
N LYS A 10 36.09 -8.00 -5.73
CA LYS A 10 34.88 -8.61 -6.30
C LYS A 10 33.72 -8.62 -5.29
N SER A 11 33.97 -9.02 -4.04
CA SER A 11 32.92 -9.05 -3.01
C SER A 11 32.36 -7.66 -2.70
N LYS A 12 33.23 -6.63 -2.60
CA LYS A 12 32.82 -5.25 -2.35
C LYS A 12 31.99 -4.68 -3.49
N VAL A 13 32.38 -4.96 -4.74
CA VAL A 13 31.64 -4.53 -5.93
C VAL A 13 30.30 -5.27 -6.03
N MET A 14 30.28 -6.58 -5.88
CA MET A 14 29.05 -7.39 -5.91
C MET A 14 28.06 -6.95 -4.83
N ARG A 15 28.51 -6.63 -3.62
CA ARG A 15 27.65 -6.11 -2.55
C ARG A 15 26.96 -4.81 -2.96
N ARG A 16 27.67 -3.89 -3.63
CA ARG A 16 27.08 -2.63 -4.13
C ARG A 16 26.07 -2.89 -5.25
N VAL A 17 26.38 -3.79 -6.18
CA VAL A 17 25.47 -4.17 -7.27
C VAL A 17 24.20 -4.80 -6.71
N TYR A 18 24.31 -5.70 -5.72
CA TYR A 18 23.13 -6.28 -5.06
C TYR A 18 22.30 -5.22 -4.34
N ILE A 19 22.93 -4.31 -3.59
CA ILE A 19 22.22 -3.21 -2.91
C ILE A 19 21.47 -2.35 -3.94
N VAL A 20 22.13 -1.90 -5.02
CA VAL A 20 21.50 -1.08 -6.05
C VAL A 20 20.37 -1.84 -6.76
N SER A 21 20.57 -3.13 -7.06
CA SER A 21 19.55 -3.96 -7.70
C SER A 21 18.34 -4.17 -6.79
N TYR A 22 18.57 -4.37 -5.49
CA TYR A 22 17.51 -4.54 -4.50
C TYR A 22 16.75 -3.23 -4.27
N ILE A 23 17.45 -2.11 -4.11
CA ILE A 23 16.86 -0.77 -3.98
C ILE A 23 16.04 -0.44 -5.23
N ARG A 24 16.56 -0.71 -6.43
CA ARG A 24 15.85 -0.49 -7.69
C ARG A 24 14.57 -1.31 -7.79
N ARG A 25 14.57 -2.54 -7.25
CA ARG A 25 13.39 -3.41 -7.22
C ARG A 25 12.38 -2.99 -6.13
N ALA A 26 12.87 -2.56 -4.98
CA ALA A 26 12.06 -2.05 -3.87
C ALA A 26 11.43 -0.67 -4.17
N LEU A 27 12.08 0.15 -5.00
CA LEU A 27 11.56 1.41 -5.53
C LEU A 27 10.78 1.23 -6.84
N SER A 28 10.39 0.01 -7.18
CA SER A 28 9.49 -0.18 -8.31
C SER A 28 8.18 0.56 -8.06
N PRO A 29 7.54 1.15 -9.10
CA PRO A 29 6.31 1.91 -8.94
C PRO A 29 5.19 1.09 -8.27
N MET A 30 5.19 -0.23 -8.45
CA MET A 30 4.25 -1.14 -7.81
C MET A 30 4.51 -1.30 -6.30
N ALA A 31 5.78 -1.46 -5.89
CA ALA A 31 6.15 -1.53 -4.48
C ALA A 31 5.89 -0.22 -3.75
N LEU A 32 6.14 0.92 -4.39
CA LEU A 32 5.88 2.25 -3.83
C LEU A 32 4.38 2.47 -3.56
N LYS A 33 3.51 2.05 -4.48
CA LYS A 33 2.06 2.05 -4.26
C LYS A 33 1.64 1.13 -3.11
N LEU A 34 2.22 -0.06 -3.02
CA LEU A 34 1.94 -1.00 -1.92
C LEU A 34 2.34 -0.41 -0.57
N TYR A 35 3.53 0.19 -0.47
CA TYR A 35 3.98 0.87 0.74
C TYR A 35 3.08 2.04 1.12
N ALA A 36 2.61 2.83 0.14
CA ALA A 36 1.66 3.91 0.38
C ALA A 36 0.35 3.39 0.98
N VAL A 37 -0.23 2.31 0.41
CA VAL A 37 -1.45 1.70 0.95
C VAL A 37 -1.24 1.17 2.36
N VAL A 38 -0.14 0.45 2.63
CA VAL A 38 0.17 -0.07 3.97
C VAL A 38 0.35 1.07 4.97
N PHE A 39 1.05 2.13 4.59
CA PHE A 39 1.26 3.31 5.43
C PHE A 39 -0.07 4.02 5.76
N LEU A 40 -0.96 4.17 4.78
CA LEU A 40 -2.28 4.75 4.97
C LEU A 40 -3.15 3.88 5.88
N LEU A 41 -3.17 2.55 5.68
CA LEU A 41 -3.89 1.61 6.55
C LEU A 41 -3.36 1.65 7.99
N TRP A 42 -2.05 1.74 8.18
CA TRP A 42 -1.46 1.92 9.51
C TRP A 42 -1.91 3.25 10.12
N GLY A 43 -1.83 4.36 9.38
CA GLY A 43 -2.31 5.66 9.85
C GLY A 43 -3.76 5.63 10.33
N ILE A 44 -4.63 4.97 9.56
CA ILE A 44 -6.04 4.77 9.91
C ILE A 44 -6.18 3.93 11.18
N GLY A 45 -5.48 2.80 11.29
CA GLY A 45 -5.54 1.93 12.47
C GLY A 45 -5.00 2.58 13.75
N ARG A 46 -4.15 3.61 13.63
CA ARG A 46 -3.67 4.39 14.78
C ARG A 46 -4.68 5.45 15.24
N GLN A 47 -5.42 6.05 14.32
CA GLN A 47 -6.36 7.13 14.64
C GLN A 47 -7.78 6.63 14.92
N VAL A 48 -8.20 5.55 14.29
CA VAL A 48 -9.53 4.96 14.48
C VAL A 48 -9.36 3.64 15.19
N PHE A 49 -9.92 3.55 16.40
CA PHE A 49 -10.02 2.28 17.11
C PHE A 49 -11.09 1.43 16.44
N VAL A 50 -10.71 0.68 15.40
CA VAL A 50 -11.63 -0.15 14.60
C VAL A 50 -12.44 -1.10 15.49
N ALA A 51 -11.83 -1.61 16.56
CA ALA A 51 -12.52 -2.41 17.56
C ALA A 51 -13.69 -1.67 18.23
N LYS A 52 -13.56 -0.36 18.51
CA LYS A 52 -14.65 0.44 19.09
C LYS A 52 -15.76 0.73 18.10
N VAL A 53 -15.44 0.85 16.81
CA VAL A 53 -16.46 1.00 15.76
C VAL A 53 -17.25 -0.30 15.60
N ILE A 54 -16.58 -1.45 15.63
CA ILE A 54 -17.23 -2.76 15.54
C ILE A 54 -18.05 -3.07 16.79
N GLU A 55 -17.54 -2.76 17.99
CA GLU A 55 -18.28 -2.93 19.26
C GLU A 55 -19.55 -2.06 19.32
N ASN A 56 -19.51 -0.88 18.70
CA ASN A 56 -20.62 0.07 18.72
C ASN A 56 -21.54 -0.07 17.48
N ALA A 57 -21.19 -0.95 16.53
CA ALA A 57 -21.99 -1.16 15.34
C ALA A 57 -23.32 -1.85 15.71
N PRO A 58 -24.46 -1.38 15.16
CA PRO A 58 -25.73 -2.08 15.31
C PRO A 58 -25.62 -3.48 14.69
N SER A 59 -26.46 -4.41 15.16
CA SER A 59 -26.57 -5.72 14.53
C SER A 59 -26.85 -5.55 13.03
N PHE A 60 -26.16 -6.32 12.18
CA PHE A 60 -26.28 -6.33 10.71
C PHE A 60 -27.67 -6.78 10.18
N SER A 61 -28.71 -6.60 10.99
CA SER A 61 -30.10 -6.93 10.73
C SER A 61 -30.80 -5.91 9.82
N SER A 62 -30.28 -4.70 9.68
CA SER A 62 -30.87 -3.66 8.83
C SER A 62 -29.80 -2.88 8.06
N PRO A 63 -29.66 -3.12 6.74
CA PRO A 63 -28.63 -2.48 5.91
C PRO A 63 -28.68 -0.95 5.95
N LEU A 64 -29.87 -0.37 6.11
CA LEU A 64 -30.06 1.09 6.15
C LEU A 64 -29.50 1.71 7.45
N ALA A 65 -29.66 1.03 8.59
CA ALA A 65 -29.14 1.52 9.87
C ALA A 65 -27.62 1.35 9.94
N ASP A 66 -27.09 0.28 9.33
CA ASP A 66 -25.65 0.05 9.23
C ASP A 66 -24.99 1.19 8.43
N LEU A 67 -25.54 1.52 7.26
CA LEU A 67 -25.05 2.62 6.44
C LEU A 67 -25.07 3.95 7.19
N HIS A 68 -26.17 4.27 7.87
CA HIS A 68 -26.28 5.51 8.65
C HIS A 68 -25.30 5.54 9.83
N PHE A 69 -25.06 4.41 10.48
CA PHE A 69 -24.08 4.30 11.56
C PHE A 69 -22.65 4.53 11.03
N PHE A 70 -22.26 3.88 9.93
CA PHE A 70 -20.93 4.04 9.35
C PHE A 70 -20.69 5.45 8.82
N THR A 71 -21.68 6.08 8.17
CA THR A 71 -21.54 7.47 7.70
C THR A 71 -21.42 8.45 8.86
N ASN A 72 -22.23 8.27 9.92
CA ASN A 72 -22.18 9.16 11.08
C ASN A 72 -20.91 8.96 11.90
N ALA A 73 -20.43 7.71 12.03
CA ALA A 73 -19.14 7.41 12.63
C ALA A 73 -17.98 8.01 11.84
N PHE A 74 -18.02 7.95 10.50
CA PHE A 74 -17.01 8.56 9.63
C PHE A 74 -17.02 10.10 9.72
N LEU A 75 -18.20 10.72 9.66
CA LEU A 75 -18.35 12.17 9.82
C LEU A 75 -17.90 12.66 11.20
N GLY A 76 -18.03 11.82 12.23
CA GLY A 76 -17.57 12.09 13.59
C GLY A 76 -16.06 11.87 13.80
N THR A 77 -15.30 11.32 12.84
CA THR A 77 -13.84 11.19 12.95
C THR A 77 -13.11 12.49 12.64
N GLU A 78 -11.90 12.64 13.18
CA GLU A 78 -11.05 13.81 12.91
C GLU A 78 -10.79 14.01 11.41
N PHE A 79 -10.65 15.27 11.00
CA PHE A 79 -10.39 15.67 9.62
C PHE A 79 -9.17 14.94 8.99
N LEU A 80 -8.17 14.60 9.80
CA LEU A 80 -6.99 13.86 9.37
C LEU A 80 -7.31 12.42 8.97
N VAL A 81 -8.24 11.75 9.66
CA VAL A 81 -8.74 10.40 9.29
C VAL A 81 -9.46 10.44 7.96
N GLN A 82 -10.31 11.44 7.74
CA GLN A 82 -11.07 11.58 6.50
C GLN A 82 -10.13 11.71 5.30
N ILE A 83 -9.08 12.53 5.41
CA ILE A 83 -8.04 12.67 4.39
C ILE A 83 -7.30 11.35 4.16
N LEU A 84 -6.92 10.64 5.23
CA LEU A 84 -6.23 9.35 5.11
C LEU A 84 -7.09 8.29 4.41
N VAL A 85 -8.37 8.21 4.75
CA VAL A 85 -9.32 7.26 4.13
C VAL A 85 -9.53 7.58 2.65
N LEU A 86 -9.76 8.86 2.32
CA LEU A 86 -9.89 9.30 0.92
C LEU A 86 -8.61 9.04 0.12
N GLY A 87 -7.45 9.37 0.69
CA GLY A 87 -6.14 9.08 0.10
C GLY A 87 -5.93 7.58 -0.12
N CYS A 88 -6.37 6.73 0.81
CA CYS A 88 -6.28 5.28 0.68
C CYS A 88 -7.19 4.77 -0.45
N ALA A 89 -8.44 5.24 -0.51
CA ALA A 89 -9.36 4.89 -1.58
C ALA A 89 -8.81 5.28 -2.96
N MET A 90 -8.27 6.50 -3.08
CA MET A 90 -7.62 6.96 -4.31
C MET A 90 -6.39 6.13 -4.68
N ALA A 91 -5.54 5.78 -3.70
CA ALA A 91 -4.37 4.94 -3.94
C ALA A 91 -4.76 3.54 -4.44
N VAL A 92 -5.80 2.94 -3.85
CA VAL A 92 -6.34 1.64 -4.28
C VAL A 92 -6.91 1.72 -5.70
N LEU A 93 -7.70 2.76 -6.00
CA LEU A 93 -8.22 2.97 -7.36
C LEU A 93 -7.09 3.16 -8.38
N CYS A 94 -6.09 3.97 -8.06
CA CYS A 94 -4.94 4.21 -8.93
C CYS A 94 -4.03 2.98 -9.10
N PHE A 95 -4.01 2.09 -8.10
CA PHE A 95 -3.36 0.79 -8.20
C PHE A 95 -4.17 -0.18 -9.07
N ALA A 96 -5.49 -0.24 -8.87
CA ALA A 96 -6.38 -1.07 -9.65
C ALA A 96 -6.39 -0.67 -11.13
N THR A 97 -6.43 0.62 -11.44
CA THR A 97 -6.33 1.11 -12.83
C THR A 97 -4.97 0.75 -13.44
N ASP A 98 -3.85 0.98 -12.76
CA ASP A 98 -2.52 0.60 -13.27
C ASP A 98 -2.40 -0.92 -13.48
N LEU A 99 -3.00 -1.74 -12.61
CA LEU A 99 -3.03 -3.19 -12.77
C LEU A 99 -3.84 -3.61 -14.01
N VAL A 100 -5.00 -2.99 -14.24
CA VAL A 100 -5.87 -3.26 -15.39
C VAL A 100 -5.20 -2.79 -16.69
N PHE A 101 -4.62 -1.58 -16.71
CA PHE A 101 -3.95 -1.02 -17.88
C PHE A 101 -2.65 -1.76 -18.22
N ARG A 102 -1.82 -2.15 -17.24
CA ARG A 102 -0.61 -2.97 -17.48
C ARG A 102 -0.93 -4.35 -18.05
N ARG A 103 -2.08 -4.94 -17.69
CA ARG A 103 -2.53 -6.21 -18.27
C ARG A 103 -2.91 -6.08 -19.75
N GLN A 104 -3.49 -4.96 -20.16
CA GLN A 104 -3.85 -4.74 -21.57
C GLN A 104 -2.62 -4.59 -22.48
N SER A 105 -1.57 -3.89 -22.02
CA SER A 105 -0.32 -3.76 -22.80
C SER A 105 0.40 -5.10 -23.02
N ALA A 106 0.24 -6.05 -22.08
CA ALA A 106 0.83 -7.39 -22.20
C ALA A 106 0.07 -8.30 -23.17
N LEU A 107 -1.25 -8.12 -23.32
CA LEU A 107 -2.10 -8.91 -24.23
C LEU A 107 -2.08 -8.38 -25.67
N VAL A 108 -1.88 -7.07 -25.88
CA VAL A 108 -1.75 -6.48 -27.22
C VAL A 108 -0.39 -6.80 -27.87
N ALA A 109 0.66 -7.02 -27.07
CA ALA A 109 1.98 -7.41 -27.58
C ALA A 109 2.11 -8.90 -27.95
N SER A 110 1.07 -9.71 -27.72
CA SER A 110 1.01 -11.13 -28.07
C SER A 110 0.20 -11.42 -29.34
N PHE A 111 -0.20 -10.39 -30.09
CA PHE A 111 -0.80 -10.47 -31.42
C PHE A 111 0.06 -9.70 -32.42
#